data_AF-A0A7W0TCV0-F1
#
_entry.id   AF-A0A7W0TCV0-F1
#
_cell.length_a   1.000
_cell.length_b   1.000
_cell.length_c   1.000
_cell.angle_alpha   90.00
_cell.angle_beta   90.00
_cell.angle_gamma   90.00
#
_symmetry.space_group_name_H-M   'P 1'
#
loop_
_entity.id
_entity.type
_entity.pdbx_description
1 polymer ?
#
loop_
_entity_poly.entity_id
_entity_poly.type
_entity_poly.pdbx_seq_one_letter_code
_entity_poly.pdbx_strand_id
1 'polypeptide(L)' 'MTSARPYRTPLTTEDALAELERVAGTQFDPAVVSVLAAHVRDGLRVERRSA' A
#
# COMPACT_ATOMS: atom_id res chain seq x y z
N MET A 1 -2.50 8.24 -2.23
CA MET A 1 -2.23 7.25 -3.31
C MET A 1 -3.51 6.52 -3.67
N THR A 2 -4.26 6.04 -2.67
CA THR A 2 -5.51 5.26 -2.82
C THR A 2 -6.80 6.09 -2.76
N SER A 3 -6.76 7.37 -2.35
CA SER A 3 -7.93 8.25 -2.39
C SER A 3 -8.01 9.01 -3.72
N ALA A 4 -9.24 9.22 -4.22
CA ALA A 4 -9.48 9.99 -5.45
C ALA A 4 -8.99 11.43 -5.33
N ARG A 5 -8.47 11.97 -6.45
CA ARG A 5 -8.05 13.36 -6.60
C ARG A 5 -8.48 13.88 -7.98
N PRO A 6 -8.81 15.18 -8.15
CA PRO A 6 -9.37 15.71 -9.41
C PRO A 6 -8.58 15.42 -10.69
N TYR A 7 -7.27 15.16 -10.59
CA TYR A 7 -6.38 14.94 -11.74
C TYR A 7 -5.69 13.58 -11.75
N ARG A 8 -6.07 12.67 -10.84
CA ARG A 8 -5.40 11.39 -10.71
C ARG A 8 -6.36 10.34 -10.17
N THR A 9 -6.51 9.27 -10.94
CA THR A 9 -7.18 8.05 -10.49
C THR A 9 -6.43 7.47 -9.30
N PRO A 10 -7.14 7.07 -8.23
CA PRO A 10 -6.50 6.40 -7.11
C PRO A 10 -5.83 5.09 -7.56
N LEU A 11 -4.66 4.82 -6.99
CA LEU A 11 -3.98 3.55 -7.14
C LEU A 11 -4.76 2.45 -6.43
N THR A 12 -4.68 1.23 -6.97
CA THR A 12 -5.05 0.04 -6.21
C THR A 12 -4.16 -0.07 -4.97
N THR A 13 -4.61 -0.85 -3.98
CA THR A 13 -3.80 -1.07 -2.77
C THR A 13 -2.46 -1.73 -3.14
N GLU A 14 -2.47 -2.69 -4.06
CA GLU A 14 -1.28 -3.37 -4.56
C GLU A 14 -0.31 -2.41 -5.25
N ASP A 15 -0.79 -1.55 -6.16
CA ASP A 15 0.05 -0.55 -6.84
C ASP A 15 0.60 0.47 -5.84
N ALA A 16 -0.18 0.83 -4.83
CA ALA A 16 0.28 1.74 -3.79
C ALA A 16 1.39 1.12 -2.93
N LEU A 17 1.27 -0.17 -2.58
CA LEU A 17 2.31 -0.90 -1.86
C LEU A 17 3.58 -1.04 -2.70
N ALA A 18 3.45 -1.38 -3.99
CA ALA A 18 4.59 -1.49 -4.90
C ALA A 18 5.36 -0.16 -5.03
N GLU A 19 4.64 0.96 -5.10
CA GLU A 19 5.27 2.29 -5.13
C GLU A 19 5.98 2.63 -3.82
N LEU A 20 5.39 2.30 -2.66
CA LEU A 20 6.05 2.48 -1.35
C LEU A 20 7.33 1.65 -1.24
N GLU A 21 7.30 0.39 -1.70
CA GLU A 21 8.47 -0.50 -1.73
C GLU A 21 9.56 0.06 -2.68
N ARG A 22 9.17 0.62 -3.83
CA ARG A 22 10.10 1.24 -4.80
C ARG A 22 10.87 2.44 -4.22
N VAL A 23 10.21 3.26 -3.40
CA VAL A 23 10.82 4.49 -2.82
C VAL A 23 11.35 4.30 -1.39
N ALA A 24 11.28 3.08 -0.85
CA ALA A 24 11.84 2.73 0.44
C ALA A 24 13.37 2.99 0.46
N GLY A 25 13.86 3.57 1.55
CA GLY A 25 15.26 3.97 1.70
C GLY A 25 15.60 5.34 1.11
N THR A 26 14.64 6.00 0.47
CA THR A 26 14.78 7.38 -0.01
C THR A 26 13.72 8.29 0.59
N GLN A 27 12.44 8.02 0.31
CA GLN A 27 11.33 8.83 0.78
C GLN A 27 10.72 8.31 2.09
N PHE A 28 10.92 7.02 2.36
CA PHE A 28 10.38 6.34 3.54
C PHE A 28 11.44 5.44 4.15
N ASP A 29 11.32 5.21 5.45
CA ASP A 29 12.12 4.21 6.16
C ASP A 29 11.77 2.79 5.65
N PRO A 30 12.76 1.98 5.20
CA PRO A 30 12.50 0.63 4.70
C PRO A 30 11.82 -0.30 5.70
N ALA A 31 12.15 -0.22 6.99
CA ALA A 31 11.56 -1.06 8.01
C ALA A 31 10.08 -0.71 8.22
N VAL A 32 9.73 0.58 8.21
CA VAL A 32 8.34 1.02 8.30
C VAL A 32 7.52 0.55 7.09
N VAL A 33 8.06 0.69 5.87
CA VAL A 33 7.39 0.22 4.65
C VAL A 33 7.16 -1.30 4.71
N SER A 34 8.15 -2.07 5.16
CA SER A 34 8.04 -3.52 5.30
C SER A 34 6.90 -3.93 6.24
N VAL A 35 6.84 -3.35 7.44
CA VAL A 35 5.80 -3.66 8.43
C VAL A 35 4.41 -3.23 7.94
N LEU A 36 4.31 -2.02 7.36
CA LEU A 36 3.05 -1.52 6.81
C LEU A 36 2.53 -2.45 5.71
N ALA A 37 3.38 -2.86 4.76
CA ALA A 37 2.98 -3.70 3.64
C ALA A 37 2.52 -5.09 4.11
N ALA A 38 3.16 -5.65 5.13
CA ALA A 38 2.71 -6.90 5.76
C ALA A 38 1.31 -6.74 6.37
N HIS A 39 1.10 -5.74 7.22
CA HIS A 39 -0.20 -5.49 7.86
C HIS A 39 -1.34 -5.21 6.88
N VAL A 40 -1.09 -4.43 5.84
CA VAL A 40 -2.11 -4.16 4.81
C VAL A 40 -2.48 -5.44 4.06
N ARG A 41 -1.50 -6.25 3.64
CA ARG A 41 -1.76 -7.52 2.94
C ARG A 41 -2.52 -8.51 3.82
N ASP A 42 -2.25 -8.53 5.13
CA ASP A 42 -2.99 -9.36 6.07
C ASP A 42 -4.44 -8.89 6.23
N GLY A 43 -4.67 -7.58 6.34
CA GLY A 43 -6.03 -7.01 6.33
C GLY A 43 -6.83 -7.41 5.09
N LEU A 44 -6.23 -7.31 3.90
CA LEU A 44 -6.87 -7.70 2.63
C LEU A 44 -7.19 -9.21 2.56
N ARG A 45 -6.44 -10.07 3.24
CA ARG A 45 -6.73 -11.52 3.31
C ARG A 45 -7.90 -11.80 4.24
N VAL A 46 -8.05 -11.02 5.31
CA VAL A 46 -9.17 -11.13 6.25
C VAL A 46 -10.48 -10.68 5.58
N GLU A 47 -10.46 -9.55 4.87
CA GLU A 47 -11.63 -9.05 4.15
C GLU A 47 -12.12 -10.04 3.07
N ARG A 48 -11.20 -10.60 2.27
CA ARG A 48 -11.53 -11.58 1.22
C ARG A 48 -12.08 -12.91 1.74
N ARG A 49 -11.79 -13.28 2.99
CA ARG A 49 -12.37 -14.48 3.62
C ARG A 49 -13.76 -14.24 4.18
N SER A 50 -14.17 -12.98 4.32
CA SER A 50 -15.41 -12.57 4.97
C SER A 50 -16.50 -12.18 3.96
N ALA A 51 -16.21 -12.25 2.65
CA ALA A 51 -17.09 -11.96 1.53
C ALA A 51 -17.39 -13.25 0.75
#